data_AF-A0A955JNK8-F1
#
_entry.id   AF-A0A955JNK8-F1
#
_cell.length_a   1.000
_cell.length_b   1.000
_cell.length_c   1.000
_cell.angle_alpha   90.00
_cell.angle_beta   90.00
_cell.angle_gamma   90.00
#
_symmetry.space_group_name_H-M   'P 1'
#
loop_
_entity.id
_entity.type
_entity.pdbx_description
1 polymer ?
#
loop_
_entity_poly.entity_id
_entity_poly.type
_entity_poly.pdbx_seq_one_letter_code
_entity_poly.pdbx_strand_id
1 'polypeptide(L)'
;LLGASTPTSTPVGSGAFLNNAPDVRLGFVEQDVTCTVNTRLAALIMERKYGLRVTTSAYPDVDALFKALSAKDPTQRVDLTFCYRDPTDRTVRQRYFSYTDFIGSGYLVDDSGRYVIVSNSNVKAPLERSNACLYQFLNRMNWEDGLTFNGGVLQAQEVPKWYEENLVHIDRWASCD
;
A
#
# COMPACT_ATOMS: atom_id res chain seq x y z
N LEU A 1 37.64 52.51 -30.57
CA LEU A 1 37.88 51.12 -30.16
C LEU A 1 37.22 50.91 -28.80
N LEU A 2 35.94 50.53 -28.81
CA LEU A 2 35.17 50.20 -27.60
C LEU A 2 34.90 48.69 -27.66
N GLY A 3 35.51 47.95 -26.73
CA GLY A 3 35.33 46.50 -26.60
C GLY A 3 34.04 46.19 -25.84
N ALA A 4 33.21 45.33 -26.42
CA ALA A 4 32.03 44.77 -25.77
C ALA A 4 32.39 43.45 -25.09
N SER A 5 32.14 43.35 -23.79
CA SER A 5 32.25 42.12 -23.00
C SER A 5 30.86 41.51 -22.87
N THR A 6 30.62 40.34 -23.46
CA THR A 6 29.42 39.53 -23.20
C THR A 6 29.61 38.68 -21.95
N PRO A 7 28.63 38.63 -21.03
CA PRO A 7 28.70 37.74 -19.88
C PRO A 7 28.35 36.30 -20.29
N THR A 8 29.23 35.36 -19.93
CA THR A 8 28.98 33.92 -20.03
C THR A 8 28.03 33.50 -18.91
N SER A 9 26.82 33.11 -19.26
CA SER A 9 25.89 32.45 -18.34
C SER A 9 26.23 30.96 -18.23
N THR A 10 26.73 30.55 -17.07
CA THR A 10 26.90 29.13 -16.72
C THR A 10 25.53 28.53 -16.39
N PRO A 11 25.09 27.44 -17.03
CA PRO A 11 23.88 26.76 -16.61
C PRO A 11 24.14 26.06 -15.27
N VAL A 12 23.39 26.46 -14.23
CA VAL A 12 23.31 25.72 -12.98
C VAL A 12 22.52 24.46 -13.29
N GLY A 13 23.24 23.36 -13.51
CA GLY A 13 22.66 22.04 -13.61
C GLY A 13 22.02 21.67 -12.28
N SER A 14 20.69 21.78 -12.21
CA SER A 14 19.87 21.21 -11.13
C SER A 14 20.08 19.69 -11.12
N GLY A 15 21.03 19.24 -10.31
CA GLY A 15 21.21 17.83 -9.97
C GLY A 15 20.00 17.34 -9.17
N ALA A 16 18.93 17.00 -9.88
CA ALA A 16 17.91 16.12 -9.35
C ALA A 16 18.55 14.75 -9.17
N PHE A 17 19.09 14.49 -7.98
CA PHE A 17 19.25 13.14 -7.51
C PHE A 17 17.83 12.56 -7.40
N LEU A 18 17.36 11.96 -8.50
CA LEU A 18 16.09 11.25 -8.56
C LEU A 18 16.19 10.11 -7.54
N ASN A 19 15.67 10.37 -6.34
CA ASN A 19 15.67 9.39 -5.28
C ASN A 19 14.64 8.32 -5.68
N ASN A 20 15.10 7.27 -6.37
CA ASN A 20 14.28 6.23 -6.99
C ASN A 20 13.64 5.25 -5.99
N ALA A 21 13.74 5.52 -4.68
CA ALA A 21 13.15 4.67 -3.65
C ALA A 21 11.62 4.76 -3.69
N PRO A 22 10.88 3.65 -3.55
CA PRO A 22 9.42 3.68 -3.51
C PRO A 22 8.91 4.41 -2.26
N ASP A 23 7.74 5.03 -2.40
CA ASP A 23 7.07 5.75 -1.32
C ASP A 23 6.38 4.76 -0.38
N VAL A 24 5.91 3.62 -0.90
CA VAL A 24 5.27 2.53 -0.13
C VAL A 24 5.68 1.16 -0.67
N ARG A 25 6.02 0.22 0.22
CA ARG A 25 6.26 -1.21 -0.09
C ARG A 25 5.12 -2.07 0.44
N LEU A 26 4.41 -2.75 -0.46
CA LEU A 26 3.33 -3.67 -0.10
C LEU A 26 3.78 -5.13 -0.23
N GLY A 27 3.44 -5.95 0.76
CA GLY A 27 3.72 -7.38 0.75
C GLY A 27 2.44 -8.20 0.67
N PHE A 28 2.47 -9.28 -0.11
CA PHE A 28 1.32 -10.19 -0.27
C PHE A 28 1.74 -11.65 -0.37
N VAL A 29 0.82 -12.55 -0.04
CA VAL A 29 0.96 -14.00 -0.20
C VAL A 29 0.39 -14.40 -1.56
N GLU A 30 1.23 -14.93 -2.44
CA GLU A 30 0.90 -15.16 -3.86
C GLU A 30 -0.27 -16.14 -4.06
N GLN A 31 -0.37 -17.15 -3.19
CA GLN A 31 -1.39 -18.20 -3.30
C GLN A 31 -2.76 -17.77 -2.74
N ASP A 32 -2.82 -16.65 -2.02
CA ASP A 32 -4.06 -16.10 -1.47
C ASP A 32 -4.63 -15.06 -2.45
N VAL A 33 -5.68 -15.46 -3.18
CA VAL A 33 -6.33 -14.64 -4.22
C VAL A 33 -6.87 -13.35 -3.60
N THR A 34 -7.56 -13.44 -2.46
CA THR A 34 -8.14 -12.27 -1.77
C THR A 34 -7.04 -11.28 -1.38
N CYS A 35 -5.99 -11.76 -0.72
CA CYS A 35 -4.81 -10.96 -0.37
C CYS A 35 -4.15 -10.29 -1.59
N THR A 36 -3.99 -11.03 -2.69
CA THR A 36 -3.38 -10.53 -3.93
C THR A 36 -4.23 -9.44 -4.59
N VAL A 37 -5.54 -9.67 -4.71
CA VAL A 37 -6.50 -8.73 -5.32
C VAL A 37 -6.55 -7.43 -4.50
N ASN A 38 -6.68 -7.55 -3.18
CA ASN A 38 -6.70 -6.40 -2.28
C ASN A 38 -5.41 -5.59 -2.33
N THR A 39 -4.26 -6.27 -2.35
CA THR A 39 -2.95 -5.61 -2.45
C THR A 39 -2.81 -4.85 -3.78
N ARG A 40 -3.22 -5.46 -4.90
CA ARG A 40 -3.16 -4.82 -6.22
C ARG A 40 -4.10 -3.63 -6.32
N LEU A 41 -5.32 -3.76 -5.80
CA LEU A 41 -6.30 -2.67 -5.82
C LEU A 41 -5.82 -1.50 -4.95
N ALA A 42 -5.30 -1.78 -3.76
CA ALA A 42 -4.73 -0.76 -2.89
C ALA A 42 -3.52 -0.07 -3.53
N ALA A 43 -2.62 -0.83 -4.18
CA ALA A 43 -1.50 -0.26 -4.93
C ALA A 43 -1.99 0.70 -6.02
N LEU A 44 -2.97 0.27 -6.82
CA LEU A 44 -3.52 1.08 -7.90
C LEU A 44 -4.20 2.36 -7.36
N ILE A 45 -4.92 2.29 -6.24
CA ILE A 45 -5.50 3.46 -5.59
C ILE A 45 -4.40 4.41 -5.09
N MET A 46 -3.38 3.89 -4.41
CA MET A 46 -2.22 4.66 -3.94
C MET A 46 -1.51 5.40 -5.08
N GLU A 47 -1.28 4.71 -6.19
CA GLU A 47 -0.62 5.29 -7.37
C GLU A 47 -1.50 6.35 -8.05
N ARG A 48 -2.78 6.05 -8.28
CA ARG A 48 -3.66 6.88 -9.11
C ARG A 48 -4.28 8.06 -8.35
N LYS A 49 -4.65 7.87 -7.08
CA LYS A 49 -5.32 8.90 -6.26
C LYS A 49 -4.34 9.72 -5.43
N TYR A 50 -3.24 9.11 -4.98
CA TYR A 50 -2.27 9.77 -4.10
C TYR A 50 -0.93 10.08 -4.78
N GLY A 51 -0.73 9.65 -6.04
CA GLY A 51 0.50 9.93 -6.78
C GLY A 51 1.75 9.24 -6.20
N LEU A 52 1.56 8.15 -5.46
CA LEU A 52 2.64 7.43 -4.79
C LEU A 52 3.29 6.41 -5.71
N ARG A 53 4.60 6.18 -5.55
CA ARG A 53 5.29 5.05 -6.16
C ARG A 53 5.19 3.85 -5.24
N VAL A 54 4.44 2.85 -5.67
CA VAL A 54 4.22 1.63 -4.90
C VAL A 54 5.05 0.49 -5.49
N THR A 55 5.67 -0.31 -4.64
CA THR A 55 6.27 -1.59 -5.05
C THR A 55 5.58 -2.72 -4.31
N THR A 56 5.25 -3.80 -5.01
CA THR A 56 4.65 -5.00 -4.42
C THR A 56 5.65 -6.15 -4.41
N SER A 57 5.69 -6.93 -3.32
CA SER A 57 6.52 -8.13 -3.21
C SER A 57 5.68 -9.33 -2.80
N ALA A 58 5.86 -10.43 -3.52
CA ALA A 58 5.21 -11.70 -3.24
C ALA A 58 6.00 -12.50 -2.20
N TYR A 59 5.29 -13.19 -1.32
CA TYR A 59 5.83 -14.07 -0.30
C TYR A 59 5.16 -15.45 -0.38
N PRO A 60 5.89 -16.53 -0.02
CA PRO A 60 5.37 -17.89 -0.11
C PRO A 60 4.25 -18.15 0.90
N ASP A 61 4.28 -17.50 2.06
CA ASP A 61 3.31 -17.66 3.14
C ASP A 61 3.25 -16.41 4.04
N VAL A 62 2.29 -16.43 4.98
CA VAL A 62 2.05 -15.32 5.93
C VAL A 62 3.22 -15.12 6.89
N ASP A 63 3.97 -16.17 7.26
CA ASP A 63 5.11 -16.05 8.17
C ASP A 63 6.28 -15.32 7.52
N ALA A 64 6.63 -15.69 6.28
CA ALA A 64 7.66 -15.03 5.49
C ALA A 64 7.32 -13.56 5.24
N LEU A 65 6.05 -13.26 4.97
CA LEU A 65 5.55 -11.90 4.84
C LEU A 65 5.70 -11.11 6.15
N PHE A 66 5.29 -11.66 7.29
CA PHE A 66 5.41 -10.96 8.58
C PHE A 66 6.87 -10.81 9.04
N LYS A 67 7.75 -11.73 8.66
CA LYS A 67 9.20 -11.58 8.82
C LYS A 67 9.73 -10.38 8.04
N ALA A 68 9.27 -10.16 6.81
CA ALA A 68 9.63 -8.95 6.04
C ALA A 68 8.96 -7.68 6.59
N LEU A 69 7.73 -7.77 7.10
CA LEU A 69 7.04 -6.67 7.76
C LEU A 69 7.75 -6.24 9.05
N SER A 70 8.46 -7.14 9.73
CA SER A 70 9.21 -6.85 10.96
C SER A 70 10.66 -6.42 10.74
N ALA A 71 11.12 -6.36 9.49
CA ALA A 71 12.47 -5.92 9.17
C ALA A 71 12.69 -4.44 9.58
N LYS A 72 13.89 -4.16 10.11
CA LYS A 72 14.29 -2.80 10.53
C LYS A 72 14.89 -1.99 9.37
N ASP A 73 15.50 -2.67 8.40
CA ASP A 73 16.11 -2.05 7.24
C ASP A 73 15.01 -1.55 6.28
N PRO A 74 14.89 -0.23 6.04
CA PRO A 74 13.88 0.33 5.15
C PRO A 74 14.02 -0.13 3.69
N THR A 75 15.19 -0.63 3.27
CA THR A 75 15.38 -1.14 1.90
C THR A 75 14.83 -2.56 1.71
N GLN A 76 14.71 -3.33 2.79
CA GLN A 76 14.27 -4.73 2.78
C GLN A 76 12.89 -4.94 3.42
N ARG A 77 12.37 -3.95 4.14
CA ARG A 77 11.09 -4.10 4.85
C ARG A 77 9.90 -3.99 3.91
N VAL A 78 8.83 -4.68 4.28
CA VAL A 78 7.48 -4.37 3.80
C VAL A 78 6.89 -3.31 4.73
N ASP A 79 6.25 -2.30 4.15
CA ASP A 79 5.63 -1.23 4.91
C ASP A 79 4.21 -1.62 5.35
N LEU A 80 3.41 -2.22 4.45
CA LEU A 80 2.01 -2.60 4.69
C LEU A 80 1.66 -3.96 4.05
N THR A 81 0.65 -4.64 4.60
CA THR A 81 0.03 -5.81 3.99
C THR A 81 -1.47 -5.88 4.23
N PHE A 82 -2.18 -6.46 3.26
CA PHE A 82 -3.62 -6.73 3.24
C PHE A 82 -3.90 -8.24 3.34
N CYS A 83 -3.04 -8.98 4.04
CA CYS A 83 -3.06 -10.45 3.98
C CYS A 83 -3.25 -11.11 5.34
N TYR A 84 -3.45 -10.32 6.38
CA TYR A 84 -3.73 -10.84 7.72
C TYR A 84 -5.23 -11.13 7.87
N ARG A 85 -5.55 -12.36 8.28
CA ARG A 85 -6.90 -12.81 8.59
C ARG A 85 -7.03 -13.12 10.09
N ASP A 86 -7.99 -12.48 10.73
CA ASP A 86 -8.39 -12.78 12.09
C ASP A 86 -9.56 -13.77 12.09
N PRO A 87 -9.49 -14.94 12.77
CA PRO A 87 -8.47 -15.38 13.73
C PRO A 87 -7.31 -16.20 13.15
N THR A 88 -7.37 -16.61 11.88
CA THR A 88 -6.46 -17.57 11.23
C THR A 88 -4.96 -17.29 11.48
N ASP A 89 -4.55 -16.04 11.36
CA ASP A 89 -3.14 -15.64 11.40
C ASP A 89 -2.70 -15.06 12.76
N ARG A 90 -3.55 -15.16 13.80
CA ARG A 90 -3.26 -14.62 15.15
C ARG A 90 -1.92 -15.09 15.70
N THR A 91 -1.58 -16.37 15.54
CA THR A 91 -0.32 -16.95 16.04
C THR A 91 0.91 -16.38 15.33
N VAL A 92 0.82 -16.10 14.04
CA VAL A 92 1.88 -15.42 13.28
C VAL A 92 2.04 -14.00 13.80
N ARG A 93 0.94 -13.24 13.93
CA ARG A 93 0.99 -11.88 14.47
C ARG A 93 1.60 -11.83 15.87
N GLN A 94 1.24 -12.75 16.77
CA GLN A 94 1.79 -12.79 18.13
C GLN A 94 3.32 -12.90 18.14
N ARG A 95 3.93 -13.61 17.19
CA ARG A 95 5.40 -13.72 17.08
C ARG A 95 6.07 -12.41 16.68
N TYR A 96 5.39 -11.55 15.93
CA TYR A 96 5.94 -10.29 15.42
C TYR A 96 5.25 -9.05 16.01
N PHE A 97 4.49 -9.19 17.10
CA PHE A 97 3.57 -8.16 17.58
C PHE A 97 4.26 -6.82 17.86
N SER A 98 5.49 -6.84 18.39
CA SER A 98 6.23 -5.63 18.76
C SER A 98 6.77 -4.85 17.56
N TYR A 99 6.69 -5.42 16.36
CA TYR A 99 7.17 -4.81 15.12
C TYR A 99 6.04 -4.41 14.17
N THR A 100 4.79 -4.75 14.52
CA THR A 100 3.66 -4.66 13.61
C THR A 100 2.48 -4.00 14.27
N ASP A 101 1.79 -3.13 13.54
CA ASP A 101 0.62 -2.41 14.00
C ASP A 101 -0.57 -2.69 13.08
N PHE A 102 -1.77 -2.63 13.65
CA PHE A 102 -2.99 -2.63 12.84
C PHE A 102 -3.32 -1.21 12.37
N ILE A 103 -3.86 -1.14 11.15
CA ILE A 103 -4.54 0.03 10.62
C ILE A 103 -6.02 -0.34 10.43
N GLY A 104 -6.91 0.46 11.02
CA GLY A 104 -8.35 0.20 11.00
C GLY A 104 -8.80 -0.99 11.85
N SER A 105 -10.11 -1.24 11.81
CA SER A 105 -10.77 -2.36 12.49
C SER A 105 -10.92 -3.62 11.62
N GLY A 106 -10.43 -3.56 10.39
CA GLY A 106 -10.60 -4.56 9.33
C GLY A 106 -11.47 -4.04 8.20
N TYR A 107 -11.19 -4.54 7.00
CA TYR A 107 -11.68 -3.96 5.74
C TYR A 107 -12.50 -4.94 4.90
N LEU A 108 -12.54 -6.22 5.26
CA LEU A 108 -13.33 -7.25 4.60
C LEU A 108 -13.66 -8.32 5.64
N VAL A 109 -14.90 -8.82 5.61
CA VAL A 109 -15.35 -9.95 6.42
C VAL A 109 -15.88 -11.03 5.49
N ASP A 110 -15.43 -12.26 5.68
CA ASP A 110 -15.94 -13.44 4.98
C ASP A 110 -16.14 -14.60 5.96
N ASP A 111 -16.46 -15.79 5.44
CA ASP A 111 -16.68 -17.00 6.25
C ASP A 111 -15.43 -17.43 7.04
N SER A 112 -14.23 -17.02 6.61
CA SER A 112 -12.96 -17.33 7.26
C SER A 112 -12.57 -16.34 8.36
N GLY A 113 -13.26 -15.19 8.43
CA GLY A 113 -13.07 -14.18 9.46
C GLY A 113 -12.93 -12.79 8.88
N ARG A 114 -12.03 -11.99 9.47
CA ARG A 114 -11.85 -10.58 9.11
C ARG A 114 -10.45 -10.32 8.58
N TYR A 115 -10.36 -9.68 7.43
CA TYR A 115 -9.10 -9.16 6.93
C TYR A 115 -8.78 -7.80 7.57
N VAL A 116 -7.54 -7.63 8.02
CA VAL A 116 -7.05 -6.39 8.64
C VAL A 116 -5.75 -5.97 7.98
N ILE A 117 -5.57 -4.66 7.82
CA ILE A 117 -4.32 -4.09 7.31
C ILE A 117 -3.30 -4.13 8.44
N VAL A 118 -2.11 -4.66 8.15
CA VAL A 118 -0.99 -4.68 9.09
C VAL A 118 0.16 -3.87 8.52
N SER A 119 0.71 -2.97 9.33
CA SER A 119 1.85 -2.13 8.99
C SER A 119 3.09 -2.51 9.79
N ASN A 120 4.28 -2.24 9.24
CA ASN A 120 5.47 -2.11 10.07
C ASN A 120 5.26 -0.95 11.07
N SER A 121 5.61 -1.18 12.33
CA SER A 121 5.41 -0.20 13.42
C SER A 121 6.13 1.13 13.19
N ASN A 122 7.24 1.14 12.46
CA ASN A 122 7.95 2.38 12.10
C ASN A 122 7.28 3.16 10.97
N VAL A 123 6.25 2.62 10.33
CA VAL A 123 5.55 3.25 9.19
C VAL A 123 4.28 3.94 9.64
N LYS A 124 3.54 3.38 10.61
CA LYS A 124 2.22 3.90 11.01
C LYS A 124 2.26 5.36 11.45
N ALA A 125 3.11 5.72 12.41
CA ALA A 125 3.17 7.09 12.92
C ALA A 125 3.67 8.13 11.89
N PRO A 126 4.66 7.83 11.02
CA PRO A 126 4.96 8.69 9.87
C PRO A 126 3.80 8.80 8.88
N LEU A 127 3.08 7.71 8.60
CA LEU A 127 1.94 7.71 7.70
C LEU A 127 0.81 8.61 8.22
N GLU A 128 0.48 8.50 9.51
CA GLU A 128 -0.52 9.32 10.20
C GLU A 128 -0.20 10.83 10.13
N ARG A 129 1.08 11.20 10.23
CA ARG A 129 1.51 12.61 10.30
C ARG A 129 1.78 13.23 8.93
N SER A 130 2.45 12.48 8.05
CA SER A 130 2.95 13.00 6.78
C SER A 130 2.02 12.70 5.60
N ASN A 131 1.12 11.72 5.74
CA ASN A 131 0.15 11.37 4.71
C ASN A 131 -1.20 10.99 5.35
N ALA A 132 -1.76 11.93 6.11
CA ALA A 132 -3.00 11.74 6.87
C ALA A 132 -4.17 11.28 5.98
N CYS A 133 -4.25 11.78 4.75
CA CYS A 133 -5.22 11.34 3.74
C CYS A 133 -5.10 9.84 3.46
N LEU A 134 -3.91 9.35 3.10
CA LEU A 134 -3.69 7.93 2.85
C LEU A 134 -3.99 7.10 4.10
N TYR A 135 -3.58 7.57 5.28
CA TYR A 135 -3.89 6.90 6.53
C TYR A 135 -5.39 6.77 6.77
N GLN A 136 -6.16 7.86 6.55
CA GLN A 136 -7.61 7.84 6.70
C GLN A 136 -8.27 6.87 5.71
N PHE A 137 -7.83 6.85 4.45
CA PHE A 137 -8.29 5.86 3.49
C PHE A 137 -8.05 4.44 3.97
N LEU A 138 -6.82 4.10 4.38
CA LEU A 138 -6.50 2.76 4.88
C LEU A 138 -7.33 2.39 6.12
N ASN A 139 -7.58 3.37 7.00
CA ASN A 139 -8.33 3.16 8.22
C ASN A 139 -9.85 3.03 8.00
N ARG A 140 -10.39 3.65 6.94
CA ARG A 140 -11.83 3.67 6.59
C ARG A 140 -12.20 2.69 5.48
N MET A 141 -11.20 2.11 4.81
CA MET A 141 -11.42 1.17 3.71
C MET A 141 -12.30 0.01 4.15
N ASN A 142 -13.37 -0.22 3.40
CA ASN A 142 -14.33 -1.27 3.70
C ASN A 142 -14.90 -1.83 2.38
N TRP A 143 -14.52 -3.07 2.07
CA TRP A 143 -14.99 -3.86 0.94
C TRP A 143 -16.20 -4.71 1.33
N GLU A 144 -17.06 -4.25 2.24
CA GLU A 144 -18.21 -5.02 2.77
C GLU A 144 -19.14 -5.60 1.69
N ASP A 145 -19.19 -5.01 0.49
CA ASP A 145 -19.94 -5.55 -0.66
C ASP A 145 -19.15 -6.62 -1.46
N GLY A 146 -17.95 -6.98 -0.99
CA GLY A 146 -17.00 -7.85 -1.65
C GLY A 146 -16.36 -7.20 -2.90
N LEU A 147 -15.14 -7.61 -3.22
CA LEU A 147 -14.58 -7.34 -4.54
C LEU A 147 -15.10 -8.41 -5.50
N THR A 148 -16.29 -8.17 -6.05
CA THR A 148 -16.89 -9.05 -7.06
C THR A 148 -16.81 -8.42 -8.45
N PHE A 149 -16.69 -9.26 -9.47
CA PHE A 149 -16.65 -8.86 -10.87
C PHE A 149 -17.35 -9.91 -11.74
N ASN A 150 -18.31 -9.49 -12.57
CA ASN A 150 -19.18 -10.37 -13.36
C ASN A 150 -19.87 -11.50 -12.55
N GLY A 151 -20.24 -11.22 -11.30
CA GLY A 151 -20.88 -12.19 -10.41
C GLY A 151 -19.94 -13.25 -9.81
N GLY A 152 -18.62 -13.12 -10.03
CA GLY A 152 -17.59 -13.95 -9.40
C GLY A 152 -16.66 -13.16 -8.48
N VAL A 153 -15.80 -13.87 -7.76
CA VAL A 153 -14.70 -13.26 -6.99
C VAL A 153 -13.75 -12.57 -7.97
N LEU A 154 -13.49 -11.28 -7.76
CA LEU A 154 -12.57 -10.48 -8.57
C LEU A 154 -11.22 -11.18 -8.66
N GLN A 155 -10.71 -11.37 -9.88
CA GLN A 155 -9.38 -11.93 -10.09
C GLN A 155 -8.33 -10.83 -10.21
N ALA A 156 -7.08 -11.19 -9.92
CA ALA A 156 -5.99 -10.22 -9.83
C ALA A 156 -5.69 -9.47 -11.14
N GLN A 157 -6.02 -10.07 -12.30
CA GLN A 157 -5.91 -9.46 -13.63
C GLN A 157 -7.06 -8.52 -13.98
N GLU A 158 -8.19 -8.62 -13.27
CA GLU A 158 -9.39 -7.83 -13.51
C GLU A 158 -9.37 -6.52 -12.70
N VAL A 159 -8.48 -6.39 -11.72
CA VAL A 159 -8.34 -5.23 -10.83
C VAL A 159 -8.32 -3.89 -11.57
N PRO A 160 -7.55 -3.69 -12.67
CA PRO A 160 -7.57 -2.41 -13.38
C PRO A 160 -8.94 -2.08 -13.97
N LYS A 161 -9.64 -3.08 -14.53
CA LYS A 161 -10.97 -2.87 -15.11
C LYS A 161 -12.01 -2.59 -14.03
N TRP A 162 -11.97 -3.37 -12.94
CA TRP A 162 -12.84 -3.13 -11.79
C TRP A 162 -12.64 -1.72 -11.21
N TYR A 163 -11.39 -1.26 -11.11
CA TYR A 163 -11.07 0.10 -10.64
C TYR A 163 -11.77 1.18 -11.47
N GLU A 164 -11.66 1.10 -12.81
CA GLU A 164 -12.29 2.08 -13.72
C GLU A 164 -13.81 2.07 -13.63
N GLU A 165 -14.42 0.90 -13.43
CA GLU A 165 -15.87 0.75 -13.30
C GLU A 165 -16.43 1.18 -11.93
N ASN A 166 -15.57 1.35 -10.92
CA ASN A 166 -15.96 1.63 -9.54
C ASN A 166 -15.39 2.96 -8.99
N LEU A 167 -15.01 3.89 -9.87
CA LEU A 167 -14.37 5.16 -9.49
C LEU A 167 -15.16 5.96 -8.44
N VAL A 168 -16.50 5.97 -8.50
CA VAL A 168 -17.34 6.67 -7.52
C VAL A 168 -17.14 6.11 -6.10
N HIS A 169 -17.05 4.79 -5.96
CA HIS A 169 -16.79 4.16 -4.67
C HIS A 169 -15.37 4.46 -4.19
N ILE A 170 -14.39 4.38 -5.10
CA ILE A 170 -12.99 4.70 -4.82
C ILE A 170 -12.83 6.15 -4.37
N ASP A 171 -13.47 7.10 -5.04
CA ASP A 171 -13.42 8.52 -4.67
C ASP A 171 -14.01 8.77 -3.29
N ARG A 172 -15.12 8.11 -2.96
CA ARG A 172 -15.70 8.19 -1.62
C ARG A 172 -14.74 7.64 -0.56
N TRP A 173 -14.13 6.47 -0.80
CA TRP A 173 -13.20 5.87 0.15
C TRP A 173 -11.88 6.64 0.28
N ALA A 174 -11.37 7.17 -0.83
CA ALA A 174 -10.12 7.90 -0.92
C ALA A 174 -10.25 9.41 -0.63
N SER A 175 -11.46 9.89 -0.33
CA SER A 175 -11.68 11.28 0.06
C SER A 175 -10.97 11.59 1.39
N CYS A 176 -10.39 12.79 1.47
CA CYS A 176 -9.74 13.31 2.68
C CYS A 176 -10.69 14.14 3.57
N ASP A 177 -11.98 14.10 3.27
CA ASP A 177 -13.01 14.92 3.91
C ASP A 177 -13.42 14.38 5.30
#